data_AF-A0A9E2N702-F1
#
_entry.id   AF-A0A9E2N702-F1
#
_cell.length_a   1.000
_cell.length_b   1.000
_cell.length_c   1.000
_cell.angle_alpha   90.00
_cell.angle_beta   90.00
_cell.angle_gamma   90.00
#
_symmetry.space_group_name_H-M   'P 1'
#
loop_
_entity.id
_entity.type
_entity.pdbx_description
1 polymer ?
#
loop_
_entity_poly.entity_id
_entity_poly.type
_entity_poly.pdbx_seq_one_letter_code
_entity_poly.pdbx_strand_id
1 'polypeptide(L)'
;MLSFERNKLVHVGRKDEATLHVRGVLSDDIYSLEIEIEVGLADLAIDRIEGKWHRWTTPECPRADAFLREALGFRLEDADFSQKVHKIVGRKSCRHYANLLLECAHSAKEASRLLAWEAAKADEADLKLDAFLKGRAEAPRSAAREPGRAEAGEAPPKPSALESKAPSPRPASGNGQVIDLHVHTHPASSCSSAPVDEVIQEARRIGLDGICLTDHNHVWAPDQAEALRQRHGFLVLRGNEITTEQGDMLVFGLEKDIKGIILQRKLRQEVDAAGGCMIVAHPFRGFLVFGVGETGLTPEQAMDRPLLKLVDAIEIMNGKVTVQENEFAAKVAAGIHLPATGGSDAHEVVEVGKYATRFFDTIRNEQDLIAALKSGACQAVAYRKEKGLT
;
A
#
# COMPACT_ATOMS: atom_id res chain seq x y z
N MET A 1 -14.10 -11.19 24.69
CA MET A 1 -14.62 -11.53 23.35
C MET A 1 -14.34 -10.34 22.46
N LEU A 2 -13.52 -10.47 21.42
CA LEU A 2 -13.32 -9.40 20.43
C LEU A 2 -14.45 -9.51 19.41
N SER A 3 -15.50 -8.69 19.56
CA SER A 3 -16.46 -8.47 18.50
C SER A 3 -15.92 -7.36 17.61
N PHE A 4 -15.48 -7.71 16.41
CA PHE A 4 -15.28 -6.77 15.32
C PHE A 4 -16.34 -7.09 14.28
N GLU A 5 -17.21 -6.13 13.98
CA GLU A 5 -18.24 -6.21 12.96
C GLU A 5 -17.93 -5.20 11.85
N ARG A 6 -18.00 -5.65 10.60
CA ARG A 6 -17.88 -4.79 9.42
C ARG A 6 -18.96 -5.13 8.42
N ASN A 7 -19.80 -4.16 8.13
CA ASN A 7 -20.83 -4.22 7.10
C ASN A 7 -20.42 -3.36 5.91
N LYS A 8 -20.45 -3.95 4.73
CA LYS A 8 -20.32 -3.25 3.46
C LYS A 8 -21.57 -3.53 2.63
N LEU A 9 -22.27 -2.48 2.23
CA LEU A 9 -23.50 -2.57 1.44
C LEU A 9 -23.31 -1.72 0.19
N VAL A 10 -23.67 -2.27 -0.97
CA VAL A 10 -23.76 -1.50 -2.21
C VAL A 10 -25.16 -1.66 -2.77
N HIS A 11 -25.83 -0.53 -2.99
CA HIS A 11 -27.10 -0.46 -3.67
C HIS A 11 -26.89 0.12 -5.07
N VAL A 12 -27.41 -0.55 -6.09
CA VAL A 12 -27.41 -0.06 -7.47
C VAL A 12 -28.86 0.07 -7.92
N GLY A 13 -29.23 1.26 -8.36
CA GLY A 13 -30.53 1.57 -8.93
C GLY A 13 -30.38 2.28 -10.26
N ARG A 14 -31.40 2.20 -11.11
CA ARG A 14 -31.47 2.99 -12.33
C ARG A 14 -32.08 4.35 -11.98
N LYS A 15 -31.35 5.44 -12.22
CA LYS A 15 -31.84 6.81 -11.99
C LYS A 15 -32.77 7.24 -13.12
N ASP A 16 -32.34 6.96 -14.34
CA ASP A 16 -33.06 7.22 -15.59
C ASP A 16 -32.58 6.25 -16.69
N GLU A 17 -33.02 6.44 -17.93
CA GLU A 17 -32.67 5.53 -19.03
C GLU A 17 -31.17 5.46 -19.32
N ALA A 18 -30.41 6.53 -19.03
CA ALA A 18 -29.01 6.63 -19.37
C ALA A 18 -28.07 6.48 -18.17
N THR A 19 -28.59 6.48 -16.94
CA THR A 19 -27.77 6.66 -15.74
C THR A 19 -28.09 5.65 -14.64
N LEU A 20 -27.05 5.03 -14.08
CA LEU A 20 -27.12 4.28 -12.83
C LEU A 20 -26.82 5.21 -11.65
N HIS A 21 -27.60 5.07 -10.58
CA HIS A 21 -27.29 5.63 -9.27
C HIS A 21 -26.81 4.51 -8.35
N VAL A 22 -25.62 4.69 -7.77
CA VAL A 22 -24.97 3.68 -6.93
C VAL A 22 -24.64 4.30 -5.59
N ARG A 23 -25.07 3.65 -4.51
CA ARG A 23 -24.76 4.06 -3.14
C ARG A 23 -24.03 2.93 -2.42
N GLY A 24 -22.79 3.17 -2.04
CA GLY A 24 -21.99 2.31 -1.18
C GLY A 24 -21.98 2.81 0.25
N VAL A 25 -22.12 1.91 1.22
CA VAL A 25 -21.97 2.20 2.65
C VAL A 25 -20.99 1.20 3.24
N LEU A 26 -20.01 1.70 3.98
CA LEU A 26 -19.10 0.89 4.78
C LEU A 26 -19.21 1.36 6.23
N SER A 27 -19.61 0.46 7.12
CA SER A 27 -19.67 0.72 8.56
C SER A 27 -19.07 -0.45 9.32
N ASP A 28 -18.09 -0.18 10.18
CA ASP A 28 -17.56 -1.16 11.14
C ASP A 28 -17.62 -0.62 12.57
N ASP A 29 -16.82 -1.14 13.51
CA ASP A 29 -16.70 -0.59 14.88
C ASP A 29 -15.80 0.66 14.95
N ILE A 30 -14.94 0.84 13.95
CA ILE A 30 -13.87 1.84 13.95
C ILE A 30 -14.36 3.11 13.22
N TYR A 31 -14.94 2.95 12.04
CA TYR A 31 -15.38 4.06 11.20
C TYR A 31 -16.61 3.71 10.36
N SER A 32 -17.25 4.75 9.82
CA SER A 32 -18.43 4.62 8.97
C SER A 32 -18.45 5.74 7.94
N LEU A 33 -18.61 5.36 6.67
CA LEU A 33 -18.63 6.26 5.51
C LEU A 33 -19.57 5.73 4.43
N GLU A 34 -20.00 6.62 3.55
CA GLU A 34 -20.76 6.29 2.35
C GLU A 34 -20.23 7.03 1.13
N ILE A 35 -20.46 6.45 -0.04
CA ILE A 35 -20.17 7.04 -1.34
C ILE A 35 -21.40 6.92 -2.22
N GLU A 36 -21.72 7.99 -2.94
CA GLU A 36 -22.76 8.02 -3.95
C GLU A 36 -22.11 8.37 -5.28
N ILE A 37 -22.34 7.53 -6.30
CA ILE A 37 -21.88 7.79 -7.67
C ILE A 37 -23.04 7.69 -8.66
N GLU A 38 -22.97 8.51 -9.71
CA GLU A 38 -23.80 8.36 -10.91
C GLU A 38 -22.91 7.89 -12.05
N VAL A 39 -23.35 6.86 -12.78
CA VAL A 39 -22.58 6.21 -13.84
C VAL A 39 -23.39 6.20 -15.13
N GLY A 40 -22.84 6.78 -16.19
CA GLY A 40 -23.44 6.75 -17.52
C GLY A 40 -23.42 5.33 -18.11
N LEU A 41 -24.57 4.81 -18.54
CA LEU A 41 -24.70 3.47 -19.11
C LEU A 41 -24.03 3.32 -20.49
N ALA A 42 -23.80 4.43 -21.20
CA ALA A 42 -23.25 4.41 -22.55
C ALA A 42 -21.74 4.08 -22.59
N ASP A 43 -20.97 4.61 -21.64
CA ASP A 43 -19.51 4.46 -21.58
C ASP A 43 -18.99 4.04 -20.20
N LEU A 44 -19.90 3.80 -19.24
CA LEU A 44 -19.60 3.46 -17.86
C LEU A 44 -18.62 4.45 -17.22
N ALA A 45 -18.72 5.73 -17.54
CA ALA A 45 -17.99 6.79 -16.88
C ALA A 45 -18.69 7.24 -15.58
N ILE A 46 -17.91 7.65 -14.57
CA ILE A 46 -18.42 8.27 -13.35
C ILE A 46 -18.76 9.74 -13.65
N ASP A 47 -20.04 10.08 -13.70
CA ASP A 47 -20.53 11.44 -14.00
C ASP A 47 -20.70 12.30 -12.74
N ARG A 48 -20.96 11.65 -11.60
CA ARG A 48 -21.06 12.29 -10.29
C ARG A 48 -20.43 11.39 -9.23
N ILE A 49 -19.80 12.01 -8.24
CA ILE A 49 -19.26 11.33 -7.06
C ILE A 49 -19.32 12.23 -5.84
N GLU A 50 -19.92 11.71 -4.77
CA GLU A 50 -20.01 12.36 -3.47
C GLU A 50 -19.67 11.35 -2.38
N GLY A 51 -19.02 11.82 -1.32
CA GLY A 51 -18.69 11.01 -0.16
C GLY A 51 -19.19 11.68 1.11
N LYS A 52 -19.44 10.87 2.14
CA LYS A 52 -19.76 11.36 3.46
C LYS A 52 -19.24 10.42 4.53
N TRP A 53 -18.55 10.99 5.51
CA TRP A 53 -18.19 10.30 6.73
C TRP A 53 -19.26 10.46 7.81
N HIS A 54 -19.63 9.34 8.46
CA HIS A 54 -20.52 9.32 9.63
C HIS A 54 -19.74 9.16 10.93
N ARG A 55 -18.64 8.39 10.90
CA ARG A 55 -17.70 8.23 12.03
C ARG A 55 -16.29 8.04 11.50
N TRP A 56 -15.33 8.71 12.09
CA TRP A 56 -13.93 8.69 11.65
C TRP A 56 -12.97 8.73 12.84
N THR A 57 -11.73 8.35 12.57
CA THR A 57 -10.67 8.23 13.59
C THR A 57 -9.68 9.39 13.53
N THR A 58 -9.68 10.19 12.45
CA THR A 58 -8.79 11.34 12.26
C THR A 58 -9.54 12.55 11.70
N PRO A 59 -9.15 13.79 12.06
CA PRO A 59 -9.69 15.00 11.45
C PRO A 59 -9.45 15.10 9.94
N GLU A 60 -8.50 14.33 9.41
CA GLU A 60 -8.19 14.28 7.98
C GLU A 60 -9.23 13.49 7.17
N CYS A 61 -9.93 12.54 7.78
CA CYS A 61 -10.92 11.70 7.09
C CYS A 61 -12.01 12.51 6.37
N PRO A 62 -12.75 13.44 7.01
CA PRO A 62 -13.74 14.25 6.31
C PRO A 62 -13.15 15.22 5.28
N ARG A 63 -11.86 15.61 5.41
CA ARG A 63 -11.19 16.46 4.42
C ARG A 63 -10.96 15.73 3.10
N ALA A 64 -10.96 14.39 3.12
CA ALA A 64 -10.81 13.56 1.94
C ALA A 64 -11.94 13.73 0.91
N ASP A 65 -13.13 14.19 1.35
CA ASP A 65 -14.34 14.31 0.52
C ASP A 65 -14.12 15.23 -0.69
N ALA A 66 -13.37 16.32 -0.50
CA ALA A 66 -13.10 17.30 -1.55
C ALA A 66 -12.36 16.68 -2.76
N PHE A 67 -11.54 15.66 -2.51
CA PHE A 67 -10.67 15.06 -3.51
C PHE A 67 -11.32 13.88 -4.23
N LEU A 68 -12.49 13.41 -3.80
CA LEU A 68 -13.24 12.35 -4.50
C LEU A 68 -13.57 12.73 -5.94
N ARG A 69 -13.75 14.03 -6.20
CA ARG A 69 -14.06 14.59 -7.53
C ARG A 69 -13.00 14.27 -8.59
N GLU A 70 -11.79 13.91 -8.17
CA GLU A 70 -10.72 13.45 -9.07
C GLU A 70 -11.05 12.13 -9.78
N ALA A 71 -12.05 11.38 -9.31
CA ALA A 71 -12.54 10.17 -9.97
C ALA A 71 -13.56 10.45 -11.09
N LEU A 72 -14.01 11.70 -11.27
CA LEU A 72 -14.95 12.06 -12.33
C LEU A 72 -14.36 11.71 -13.71
N GLY A 73 -15.18 11.08 -14.54
CA GLY A 73 -14.80 10.61 -15.87
C GLY A 73 -14.01 9.30 -15.90
N PHE A 74 -13.71 8.68 -14.75
CA PHE A 74 -13.13 7.34 -14.75
C PHE A 74 -14.11 6.35 -15.36
N ARG A 75 -13.65 5.53 -16.29
CA ARG A 75 -14.45 4.49 -16.92
C ARG A 75 -14.26 3.16 -16.22
N LEU A 76 -15.36 2.54 -15.80
CA LEU A 76 -15.33 1.33 -14.98
C LEU A 76 -14.72 0.12 -15.71
N GLU A 77 -14.71 0.12 -17.04
CA GLU A 77 -14.17 -0.94 -17.90
C GLU A 77 -12.69 -0.76 -18.27
N ASP A 78 -12.09 0.39 -17.95
CA ASP A 78 -10.67 0.63 -18.22
C ASP A 78 -9.82 -0.45 -17.52
N ALA A 79 -8.87 -1.03 -18.25
CA ALA A 79 -8.01 -2.10 -17.72
C ALA A 79 -7.19 -1.63 -16.50
N ASP A 80 -6.88 -0.35 -16.44
CA ASP A 80 -6.15 0.30 -15.35
C ASP A 80 -7.06 1.00 -14.32
N PHE A 81 -8.38 0.82 -14.38
CA PHE A 81 -9.34 1.47 -13.47
C PHE A 81 -8.98 1.28 -12.00
N SER A 82 -8.69 0.04 -11.59
CA SER A 82 -8.32 -0.25 -10.19
C SER A 82 -7.03 0.47 -9.78
N GLN A 83 -6.03 0.51 -10.67
CA GLN A 83 -4.79 1.25 -10.42
C GLN A 83 -5.04 2.75 -10.33
N LYS A 84 -5.87 3.32 -11.21
CA LYS A 84 -6.29 4.75 -11.14
C LYS A 84 -6.97 5.05 -9.82
N VAL A 85 -7.93 4.22 -9.40
CA VAL A 85 -8.64 4.41 -8.12
C VAL A 85 -7.68 4.35 -6.94
N HIS A 86 -6.79 3.35 -6.86
CA HIS A 86 -5.82 3.30 -5.77
C HIS A 86 -4.81 4.45 -5.80
N LYS A 87 -4.33 4.85 -6.98
CA LYS A 87 -3.32 5.91 -7.11
C LYS A 87 -3.89 7.31 -6.91
N ILE A 88 -5.10 7.56 -7.41
CA ILE A 88 -5.73 8.88 -7.41
C ILE A 88 -6.63 8.98 -6.19
N VAL A 89 -7.69 8.18 -6.07
CA VAL A 89 -8.60 8.24 -4.91
C VAL A 89 -7.92 7.74 -3.64
N GLY A 90 -7.18 6.64 -3.70
CA GLY A 90 -6.56 6.04 -2.53
C GLY A 90 -5.48 6.92 -1.90
N ARG A 91 -4.71 7.65 -2.72
CA ARG A 91 -3.65 8.55 -2.25
C ARG A 91 -4.12 10.00 -2.05
N LYS A 92 -4.94 10.55 -2.98
CA LYS A 92 -5.44 11.93 -2.91
C LYS A 92 -6.75 12.09 -2.16
N SER A 93 -7.53 11.05 -1.88
CA SER A 93 -8.73 11.17 -1.05
C SER A 93 -8.52 10.35 0.21
N CYS A 94 -8.87 9.07 0.20
CA CYS A 94 -8.38 8.12 1.19
C CYS A 94 -8.54 6.68 0.69
N ARG A 95 -7.79 5.76 1.29
CA ARG A 95 -7.90 4.31 1.01
C ARG A 95 -9.30 3.75 1.28
N HIS A 96 -10.03 4.29 2.27
CA HIS A 96 -11.38 3.85 2.59
C HIS A 96 -12.38 4.12 1.45
N TYR A 97 -12.35 5.33 0.89
CA TYR A 97 -13.14 5.68 -0.29
C TYR A 97 -12.74 4.88 -1.52
N ALA A 98 -11.43 4.71 -1.76
CA ALA A 98 -10.96 3.92 -2.90
C ALA A 98 -11.51 2.48 -2.84
N ASN A 99 -11.42 1.83 -1.68
CA ASN A 99 -11.94 0.48 -1.50
C ASN A 99 -13.46 0.40 -1.68
N LEU A 100 -14.22 1.38 -1.18
CA LEU A 100 -15.67 1.40 -1.35
C LEU A 100 -16.06 1.70 -2.81
N LEU A 101 -15.34 2.60 -3.49
CA LEU A 101 -15.56 2.95 -4.89
C LEU A 101 -15.34 1.75 -5.82
N LEU A 102 -14.32 0.93 -5.57
CA LEU A 102 -14.09 -0.30 -6.36
C LEU A 102 -15.28 -1.27 -6.28
N GLU A 103 -15.91 -1.36 -5.12
CA GLU A 103 -17.07 -2.24 -4.89
C GLU A 103 -18.33 -1.69 -5.55
N CYS A 104 -18.53 -0.36 -5.46
CA CYS A 104 -19.56 0.34 -6.22
C CYS A 104 -19.39 0.14 -7.72
N ALA A 105 -18.17 0.29 -8.23
CA ALA A 105 -17.83 0.09 -9.63
C ALA A 105 -18.05 -1.36 -10.09
N HIS A 106 -17.66 -2.34 -9.29
CA HIS A 106 -17.92 -3.75 -9.59
C HIS A 106 -19.42 -4.01 -9.69
N SER A 107 -20.19 -3.58 -8.69
CA SER A 107 -21.64 -3.76 -8.65
C SER A 107 -22.35 -3.04 -9.81
N ALA A 108 -21.91 -1.84 -10.18
CA ALA A 108 -22.44 -1.08 -11.31
C ALA A 108 -22.19 -1.79 -12.65
N LYS A 109 -21.01 -2.40 -12.83
CA LYS A 109 -20.70 -3.20 -14.02
C LYS A 109 -21.60 -4.43 -14.13
N GLU A 110 -21.82 -5.15 -13.04
CA GLU A 110 -22.73 -6.30 -13.04
C GLU A 110 -24.17 -5.86 -13.36
N ALA A 111 -24.63 -4.74 -12.77
CA ALA A 111 -25.95 -4.18 -13.09
C ALA A 111 -26.08 -3.76 -14.57
N SER A 112 -25.07 -3.12 -15.14
CA SER A 112 -25.05 -2.77 -16.57
C SER A 112 -25.14 -4.00 -17.48
N ARG A 113 -24.44 -5.08 -17.13
CA ARG A 113 -24.53 -6.36 -17.87
C ARG A 113 -25.94 -6.97 -17.78
N LEU A 114 -26.58 -6.90 -16.62
CA LEU A 114 -27.95 -7.36 -16.45
C LEU A 114 -28.93 -6.55 -17.30
N LEU A 115 -28.80 -5.21 -17.31
CA LEU A 115 -29.62 -4.35 -18.17
C LEU A 115 -29.40 -4.63 -19.67
N ALA A 116 -28.15 -4.87 -20.08
CA ALA A 116 -27.84 -5.25 -21.45
C ALA A 116 -28.44 -6.62 -21.83
N TRP A 117 -28.46 -7.58 -20.89
CA TRP A 117 -29.12 -8.86 -21.08
C TRP A 117 -30.64 -8.71 -21.17
N GLU A 118 -31.26 -7.91 -20.30
CA GLU A 118 -32.71 -7.65 -20.34
C GLU A 118 -33.12 -7.02 -21.67
N ALA A 119 -32.32 -6.07 -22.18
CA ALA A 119 -32.53 -5.48 -23.49
C ALA A 119 -32.39 -6.53 -24.62
N ALA A 120 -31.33 -7.34 -24.60
CA ALA A 120 -31.14 -8.40 -25.60
C ALA A 120 -32.23 -9.48 -25.55
N LYS A 121 -32.74 -9.78 -24.35
CA LYS A 121 -33.83 -10.74 -24.16
C LYS A 121 -35.16 -10.24 -24.70
N ALA A 122 -35.35 -8.92 -24.79
CA ALA A 122 -36.52 -8.36 -25.46
C ALA A 122 -36.56 -8.75 -26.95
N ASP A 123 -35.39 -8.93 -27.58
CA ASP A 123 -35.25 -9.37 -28.97
C ASP A 123 -35.16 -10.91 -29.09
N GLU A 124 -34.61 -11.60 -28.09
CA GLU A 124 -34.45 -13.06 -28.03
C GLU A 124 -34.97 -13.64 -26.71
N ALA A 125 -36.25 -14.01 -26.66
CA ALA A 125 -36.94 -14.38 -25.42
C ALA A 125 -36.33 -15.58 -24.66
N ASP A 126 -35.68 -16.51 -25.38
CA ASP A 126 -35.07 -17.73 -24.82
C ASP A 126 -33.60 -17.52 -24.37
N LEU A 127 -33.06 -16.30 -24.49
CA LEU A 127 -31.70 -15.97 -24.10
C LEU A 127 -31.48 -16.13 -22.59
N LYS A 128 -30.71 -17.15 -22.21
CA LYS A 128 -30.32 -17.41 -20.82
C LYS A 128 -29.21 -16.45 -20.36
N LEU A 129 -29.33 -15.91 -19.15
CA LEU A 129 -28.36 -14.98 -18.56
C LEU A 129 -26.93 -15.56 -18.55
N ASP A 130 -26.76 -16.81 -18.10
CA ASP A 130 -25.44 -17.45 -18.04
C ASP A 130 -24.77 -17.58 -19.42
N ALA A 131 -25.57 -17.78 -20.48
CA ALA A 131 -25.06 -17.87 -21.84
C ALA A 131 -24.64 -16.50 -22.36
N PHE A 132 -25.43 -15.46 -22.07
CA PHE A 132 -25.11 -14.08 -22.44
C PHE A 132 -23.84 -13.56 -21.76
N LEU A 133 -23.71 -13.80 -20.45
CA LEU A 133 -22.53 -13.37 -19.68
C LEU A 133 -21.24 -14.06 -20.15
N LYS A 134 -21.32 -15.35 -20.56
CA LYS A 134 -20.18 -16.08 -21.12
C LYS A 134 -19.79 -15.59 -22.52
N GLY A 135 -20.77 -15.31 -23.39
CA GLY A 135 -20.51 -14.86 -24.76
C GLY A 135 -19.84 -13.49 -24.89
N ARG A 136 -20.03 -12.59 -23.91
CA ARG A 136 -19.35 -11.28 -23.87
C ARG A 136 -17.98 -11.29 -23.20
N ALA A 137 -17.61 -12.33 -22.45
CA ALA A 137 -16.24 -12.48 -21.96
C ALA A 137 -15.23 -12.70 -23.11
N GLU A 138 -15.72 -13.07 -24.30
CA GLU A 138 -14.92 -13.42 -25.48
C GLU A 138 -15.07 -12.41 -26.66
N ALA A 139 -15.94 -11.40 -26.55
CA ALA A 139 -16.15 -10.43 -27.63
C ALA A 139 -14.97 -9.42 -27.74
N PRO A 140 -14.50 -9.06 -28.96
CA PRO A 140 -13.36 -8.17 -29.12
C PRO A 140 -13.69 -6.76 -28.63
N ARG A 141 -12.79 -6.23 -27.78
CA ARG A 141 -12.77 -4.83 -27.34
C ARG A 141 -12.89 -3.93 -28.57
N SER A 142 -13.92 -3.09 -28.61
CA SER A 142 -14.19 -2.20 -29.74
C SER A 142 -13.02 -1.23 -29.95
N ALA A 143 -12.77 -0.94 -31.22
CA ALA A 143 -11.58 -0.27 -31.72
C ALA A 143 -11.35 1.11 -31.07
N ALA A 144 -10.22 1.23 -30.38
CA ALA A 144 -9.62 2.53 -30.10
C ALA A 144 -9.26 3.21 -31.42
N ARG A 145 -9.62 4.48 -31.58
CA ARG A 145 -9.04 5.36 -32.62
C ARG A 145 -7.54 5.43 -32.40
N GLU A 146 -6.77 5.06 -33.42
CA GLU A 146 -5.31 5.12 -33.44
C GLU A 146 -4.80 6.56 -33.19
N PRO A 147 -3.87 6.76 -32.25
CA PRO A 147 -2.90 7.84 -32.34
C PRO A 147 -1.77 7.44 -33.29
N GLY A 148 -1.33 8.39 -34.12
CA GLY A 148 -0.40 8.18 -35.23
C GLY A 148 0.88 7.42 -34.88
N ARG A 149 1.26 6.53 -35.80
CA ARG A 149 2.52 5.79 -35.85
C ARG A 149 3.73 6.74 -35.68
N ALA A 150 4.55 6.46 -34.68
CA ALA A 150 5.99 6.69 -34.73
C ALA A 150 6.67 5.32 -34.87
N GLU A 151 7.65 5.24 -35.75
CA GLU A 151 8.29 4.03 -36.25
C GLU A 151 9.00 3.21 -35.14
N ALA A 152 8.90 1.88 -35.26
CA ALA A 152 9.50 0.92 -34.36
C ALA A 152 11.01 0.79 -34.64
N GLY A 153 11.83 1.14 -33.65
CA GLY A 153 13.21 0.69 -33.53
C GLY A 153 13.26 -0.71 -32.92
N GLU A 154 14.17 -1.55 -33.42
CA GLU A 154 14.41 -2.95 -33.05
C GLU A 154 14.40 -3.25 -31.53
N ALA A 155 13.78 -4.39 -31.19
CA ALA A 155 13.80 -4.95 -29.85
C ALA A 155 15.20 -5.44 -29.46
N PRO A 156 15.71 -5.14 -28.25
CA PRO A 156 16.96 -5.71 -27.77
C PRO A 156 16.77 -7.19 -27.36
N PRO A 157 17.83 -8.02 -27.46
CA PRO A 157 17.74 -9.45 -27.22
C PRO A 157 17.52 -9.76 -25.73
N LYS A 158 16.83 -10.88 -25.47
CA LYS A 158 16.62 -11.45 -24.12
C LYS A 158 17.98 -11.73 -23.46
N PRO A 159 18.20 -11.34 -22.18
CA PRO A 159 19.44 -11.68 -21.49
C PRO A 159 19.47 -13.18 -21.19
N SER A 160 20.55 -13.82 -21.63
CA SER A 160 20.91 -15.20 -21.30
C SER A 160 21.32 -15.33 -19.84
N ALA A 161 21.21 -16.55 -19.32
CA ALA A 161 21.68 -16.97 -18.00
C ALA A 161 22.97 -16.26 -17.57
N LEU A 162 22.90 -15.51 -16.46
CA LEU A 162 24.04 -14.87 -15.83
C LEU A 162 24.79 -15.91 -15.01
N GLU A 163 25.96 -16.30 -15.51
CA GLU A 163 26.99 -17.00 -14.77
C GLU A 163 27.38 -16.23 -13.50
N SER A 164 27.58 -16.98 -12.42
CA SER A 164 27.95 -16.50 -11.09
C SER A 164 29.29 -15.75 -11.12
N LYS A 165 29.25 -14.42 -11.02
CA LYS A 165 30.43 -13.60 -10.68
C LYS A 165 30.45 -13.26 -9.20
N ALA A 166 31.64 -13.40 -8.61
CA ALA A 166 31.94 -13.11 -7.21
C ALA A 166 31.44 -11.72 -6.77
N PRO A 167 31.06 -11.55 -5.48
CA PRO A 167 30.44 -10.33 -4.98
C PRO A 167 31.32 -9.10 -5.22
N SER A 168 30.71 -8.06 -5.78
CA SER A 168 31.33 -6.74 -5.94
C SER A 168 31.67 -6.13 -4.57
N PRO A 169 32.76 -5.35 -4.46
CA PRO A 169 33.18 -4.78 -3.18
C PRO A 169 32.17 -3.75 -2.65
N ARG A 170 31.97 -3.77 -1.33
CA ARG A 170 31.15 -2.83 -0.54
C ARG A 170 31.38 -1.37 -1.00
N PRO A 171 30.33 -0.56 -1.16
CA PRO A 171 30.48 0.87 -1.03
C PRO A 171 30.90 1.20 0.42
N ALA A 172 32.13 1.69 0.62
CA ALA A 172 32.52 2.42 1.82
C ALA A 172 31.64 3.69 1.94
N SER A 173 31.21 4.20 3.08
CA SER A 173 31.88 4.32 4.38
C SER A 173 30.87 4.64 5.49
N GLY A 174 30.99 3.96 6.63
CA GLY A 174 30.32 4.26 7.89
C GLY A 174 30.39 3.03 8.80
N ASN A 175 30.85 3.17 10.04
CA ASN A 175 30.78 2.09 11.03
C ASN A 175 29.31 1.67 11.21
N GLY A 176 29.04 0.36 11.31
CA GLY A 176 27.71 -0.17 11.57
C GLY A 176 27.09 -1.01 10.44
N GLN A 177 26.12 -1.86 10.79
CA GLN A 177 25.37 -2.70 9.86
C GLN A 177 24.24 -1.90 9.19
N VAL A 178 23.98 -2.14 7.92
CA VAL A 178 22.86 -1.53 7.19
C VAL A 178 21.80 -2.59 6.87
N ILE A 179 20.61 -2.42 7.42
CA ILE A 179 19.50 -3.37 7.29
C ILE A 179 18.30 -2.64 6.67
N ASP A 180 17.69 -3.25 5.65
CA ASP A 180 16.41 -2.77 5.12
C ASP A 180 15.28 -3.26 6.02
N LEU A 181 14.59 -2.33 6.69
CA LEU A 181 13.58 -2.67 7.70
C LEU A 181 12.18 -2.91 7.12
N HIS A 182 11.96 -2.63 5.82
CA HIS A 182 10.62 -2.62 5.25
C HIS A 182 10.63 -3.29 3.87
N VAL A 183 10.25 -4.56 3.83
CA VAL A 183 10.24 -5.36 2.60
C VAL A 183 9.04 -6.30 2.57
N HIS A 184 8.37 -6.36 1.41
CA HIS A 184 7.26 -7.26 1.13
C HIS A 184 7.67 -8.33 0.12
N THR A 185 7.19 -9.55 0.34
CA THR A 185 7.60 -10.74 -0.41
C THR A 185 6.42 -11.59 -0.85
N HIS A 186 6.59 -12.31 -1.94
CA HIS A 186 5.71 -13.36 -2.40
C HIS A 186 6.20 -14.72 -1.88
N PRO A 187 5.33 -15.62 -1.39
CA PRO A 187 3.86 -15.52 -1.36
C PRO A 187 3.26 -14.95 -0.07
N ALA A 188 4.09 -14.47 0.88
CA ALA A 188 3.64 -14.04 2.20
C ALA A 188 2.69 -12.83 2.16
N SER A 189 2.94 -11.88 1.27
CA SER A 189 2.08 -10.72 1.03
C SER A 189 1.50 -10.73 -0.38
N SER A 190 0.19 -10.51 -0.49
CA SER A 190 -0.51 -10.44 -1.79
C SER A 190 -0.21 -9.15 -2.57
N CYS A 191 0.39 -8.14 -1.93
CA CYS A 191 0.78 -6.91 -2.60
C CYS A 191 2.13 -7.01 -3.33
N SER A 192 2.94 -8.03 -3.02
CA SER A 192 4.28 -8.20 -3.58
C SER A 192 4.30 -9.27 -4.66
N SER A 193 5.05 -9.01 -5.73
CA SER A 193 5.38 -10.02 -6.73
C SER A 193 6.79 -10.58 -6.53
N ALA A 194 7.58 -10.00 -5.61
CA ALA A 194 8.98 -10.32 -5.38
C ALA A 194 9.16 -11.63 -4.58
N PRO A 195 9.67 -12.71 -5.17
CA PRO A 195 9.89 -13.96 -4.44
C PRO A 195 10.90 -13.76 -3.30
N VAL A 196 10.60 -14.30 -2.11
CA VAL A 196 11.43 -14.09 -0.90
C VAL A 196 12.91 -14.44 -1.10
N ASP A 197 13.22 -15.53 -1.81
CA ASP A 197 14.60 -15.93 -2.09
C ASP A 197 15.33 -14.92 -3.00
N GLU A 198 14.64 -14.33 -3.99
CA GLU A 198 15.23 -13.33 -4.89
C GLU A 198 15.47 -12.00 -4.17
N VAL A 199 14.55 -11.60 -3.28
CA VAL A 199 14.73 -10.43 -2.41
C VAL A 199 15.99 -10.55 -1.56
N ILE A 200 16.19 -11.71 -0.91
CA ILE A 200 17.38 -11.95 -0.07
C ILE A 200 18.66 -11.96 -0.91
N GLN A 201 18.64 -12.62 -2.07
CA GLN A 201 19.78 -12.64 -2.99
C GLN A 201 20.14 -11.23 -3.45
N GLU A 202 19.15 -10.41 -3.78
CA GLU A 202 19.35 -9.05 -4.23
C GLU A 202 19.89 -8.15 -3.12
N ALA A 203 19.35 -8.25 -1.90
CA ALA A 203 19.87 -7.55 -0.72
C ALA A 203 21.35 -7.87 -0.47
N ARG A 204 21.70 -9.16 -0.53
CA ARG A 204 23.09 -9.62 -0.40
C ARG A 204 23.96 -9.11 -1.56
N ARG A 205 23.46 -9.15 -2.80
CA ARG A 205 24.19 -8.72 -3.99
C ARG A 205 24.59 -7.24 -3.92
N ILE A 206 23.73 -6.40 -3.36
CA ILE A 206 24.04 -4.96 -3.19
C ILE A 206 24.82 -4.62 -1.94
N GLY A 207 25.02 -5.59 -1.05
CA GLY A 207 25.85 -5.43 0.14
C GLY A 207 25.11 -4.88 1.36
N LEU A 208 23.79 -5.04 1.46
CA LEU A 208 23.10 -4.89 2.75
C LEU A 208 23.63 -5.94 3.71
N ASP A 209 23.59 -5.64 5.01
CA ASP A 209 24.00 -6.59 6.05
C ASP A 209 22.81 -7.43 6.54
N GLY A 210 21.58 -7.01 6.26
CA GLY A 210 20.37 -7.79 6.55
C GLY A 210 19.10 -7.19 5.94
N ILE A 211 17.99 -7.92 6.07
CA ILE A 211 16.64 -7.42 5.79
C ILE A 211 15.67 -7.84 6.90
N CYS A 212 14.59 -7.08 7.04
CA CYS A 212 13.41 -7.49 7.78
C CYS A 212 12.29 -7.88 6.81
N LEU A 213 11.72 -9.07 6.99
CA LEU A 213 10.50 -9.45 6.29
C LEU A 213 9.33 -8.81 7.04
N THR A 214 8.62 -7.87 6.42
CA THR A 214 7.55 -7.10 7.06
C THR A 214 6.26 -7.16 6.24
N ASP A 215 5.93 -8.37 5.79
CA ASP A 215 4.73 -8.64 5.02
C ASP A 215 3.44 -8.22 5.74
N HIS A 216 2.45 -7.76 4.97
CA HIS A 216 1.18 -7.31 5.53
C HIS A 216 0.43 -8.44 6.26
N ASN A 217 0.20 -8.24 7.56
CA ASN A 217 -0.60 -9.16 8.40
C ASN A 217 -0.13 -10.64 8.36
N HIS A 218 1.17 -10.85 8.13
CA HIS A 218 1.81 -12.16 8.07
C HIS A 218 3.04 -12.19 9.00
N VAL A 219 2.97 -12.97 10.08
CA VAL A 219 4.11 -13.30 10.93
C VAL A 219 4.82 -14.51 10.34
N TRP A 220 6.06 -14.35 9.92
CA TRP A 220 6.91 -15.46 9.51
C TRP A 220 7.16 -16.40 10.70
N ALA A 221 7.00 -17.72 10.48
CA ALA A 221 7.30 -18.69 11.51
C ALA A 221 8.83 -18.72 11.80
N PRO A 222 9.25 -18.93 13.07
CA PRO A 222 10.67 -18.92 13.43
C PRO A 222 11.54 -19.87 12.60
N ASP A 223 11.02 -21.06 12.30
CA ASP A 223 11.68 -22.11 11.52
C ASP A 223 11.80 -21.74 10.04
N GLN A 224 10.81 -21.06 9.48
CA GLN A 224 10.86 -20.55 8.09
C GLN A 224 11.94 -19.48 7.94
N ALA A 225 11.99 -18.51 8.86
CA ALA A 225 13.01 -17.48 8.85
C ALA A 225 14.41 -18.07 9.06
N GLU A 226 14.54 -19.06 9.94
CA GLU A 226 15.80 -19.77 10.16
C GLU A 226 16.26 -20.55 8.91
N ALA A 227 15.34 -21.22 8.22
CA ALA A 227 15.65 -21.89 6.96
C ALA A 227 16.14 -20.89 5.89
N LEU A 228 15.56 -19.69 5.82
CA LEU A 228 16.03 -18.63 4.92
C LEU A 228 17.43 -18.14 5.31
N ARG A 229 17.69 -17.90 6.60
CA ARG A 229 19.02 -17.50 7.09
C ARG A 229 20.10 -18.53 6.72
N GLN A 230 19.83 -19.81 6.97
CA GLN A 230 20.78 -20.90 6.67
C GLN A 230 21.01 -21.06 5.17
N ARG A 231 19.93 -21.02 4.37
CA ARG A 231 19.99 -21.17 2.92
C ARG A 231 20.83 -20.08 2.26
N HIS A 232 20.68 -18.84 2.72
CA HIS A 232 21.31 -17.69 2.08
C HIS A 232 22.58 -17.21 2.79
N GLY A 233 22.87 -17.70 3.99
CA GLY A 233 23.97 -17.20 4.82
C GLY A 233 23.87 -15.70 5.06
N PHE A 234 22.64 -15.21 5.31
CA PHE A 234 22.29 -13.79 5.33
C PHE A 234 21.38 -13.48 6.52
N LEU A 235 21.51 -12.28 7.10
CA LEU A 235 20.67 -11.87 8.23
C LEU A 235 19.26 -11.56 7.72
N VAL A 236 18.32 -12.44 8.06
CA VAL A 236 16.89 -12.28 7.81
C VAL A 236 16.19 -12.19 9.16
N LEU A 237 15.58 -11.05 9.43
CA LEU A 237 14.86 -10.75 10.66
C LEU A 237 13.35 -10.78 10.40
N ARG A 238 12.59 -11.21 11.40
CA ARG A 238 11.14 -11.26 11.34
C ARG A 238 10.54 -9.95 11.85
N GLY A 239 9.60 -9.42 11.08
CA GLY A 239 8.70 -8.35 11.48
C GLY A 239 7.38 -8.46 10.74
N ASN A 240 6.55 -7.44 10.90
CA ASN A 240 5.21 -7.39 10.33
C ASN A 240 4.86 -5.95 9.97
N GLU A 241 4.20 -5.73 8.84
CA GLU A 241 3.46 -4.48 8.62
C GLU A 241 2.00 -4.70 9.00
N ILE A 242 1.55 -4.02 10.06
CA ILE A 242 0.20 -4.15 10.62
C ILE A 242 -0.59 -2.90 10.32
N THR A 243 -1.73 -3.06 9.66
CA THR A 243 -2.63 -1.96 9.35
C THR A 243 -3.47 -1.59 10.57
N THR A 244 -3.43 -0.31 10.93
CA THR A 244 -4.25 0.28 11.98
C THR A 244 -5.26 1.29 11.43
N GLU A 245 -6.14 1.80 12.28
CA GLU A 245 -7.07 2.88 11.96
C GLU A 245 -6.40 4.24 11.74
N GLN A 246 -5.09 4.34 11.95
CA GLN A 246 -4.28 5.56 11.81
C GLN A 246 -3.15 5.44 10.78
N GLY A 247 -3.03 4.29 10.10
CA GLY A 247 -1.94 4.00 9.16
C GLY A 247 -1.28 2.67 9.45
N ASP A 248 -0.23 2.38 8.68
CA ASP A 248 0.51 1.13 8.80
C ASP A 248 1.64 1.26 9.82
N MET A 249 1.90 0.17 10.55
CA MET A 249 2.93 0.10 11.59
C MET A 249 3.87 -1.06 11.31
N LEU A 250 5.18 -0.81 11.30
CA LEU A 250 6.15 -1.90 11.37
C LEU A 250 6.26 -2.37 12.82
N VAL A 251 6.07 -3.66 13.04
CA VAL A 251 6.11 -4.27 14.36
C VAL A 251 7.15 -5.37 14.39
N PHE A 252 8.02 -5.32 15.40
CA PHE A 252 9.06 -6.30 15.65
C PHE A 252 8.84 -6.95 17.01
N GLY A 253 8.97 -8.28 17.07
CA GLY A 253 8.82 -9.06 18.31
C GLY A 253 7.41 -9.61 18.57
N LEU A 254 6.47 -9.45 17.64
CA LEU A 254 5.14 -10.05 17.75
C LEU A 254 5.11 -11.45 17.12
N GLU A 255 4.64 -12.45 17.86
CA GLU A 255 4.56 -13.85 17.40
C GLU A 255 3.17 -14.25 16.88
N LYS A 256 2.19 -13.33 16.94
CA LYS A 256 0.80 -13.60 16.56
C LYS A 256 0.37 -12.75 15.37
N ASP A 257 -0.31 -13.40 14.44
CA ASP A 257 -0.97 -12.70 13.34
C ASP A 257 -2.09 -11.81 13.86
N ILE A 258 -2.07 -10.55 13.45
CA ILE A 258 -3.22 -9.65 13.57
C ILE A 258 -3.89 -9.61 12.21
N LYS A 259 -5.12 -10.11 12.13
CA LYS A 259 -5.91 -10.10 10.90
C LYS A 259 -6.76 -8.83 10.83
N GLY A 260 -6.75 -8.17 9.68
CA GLY A 260 -7.55 -6.97 9.43
C GLY A 260 -6.98 -5.71 10.08
N ILE A 261 -7.85 -4.74 10.35
CA ILE A 261 -7.48 -3.46 10.96
C ILE A 261 -7.61 -3.57 12.47
N ILE A 262 -6.57 -3.16 13.20
CA ILE A 262 -6.56 -3.10 14.68
C ILE A 262 -6.49 -1.65 15.17
N LEU A 263 -7.12 -1.36 16.31
CA LEU A 263 -6.94 -0.08 17.00
C LEU A 263 -5.48 0.10 17.45
N GLN A 264 -4.86 1.23 17.14
CA GLN A 264 -3.45 1.53 17.42
C GLN A 264 -3.10 1.37 18.91
N ARG A 265 -4.03 1.76 19.82
CA ARG A 265 -3.83 1.64 21.27
C ARG A 265 -3.81 0.19 21.71
N LYS A 266 -4.64 -0.64 21.08
CA LYS A 266 -4.66 -2.07 21.33
C LYS A 266 -3.39 -2.69 20.74
N LEU A 267 -2.97 -2.30 19.54
CA LEU A 267 -1.71 -2.76 18.97
C LEU A 267 -0.54 -2.43 19.91
N ARG A 268 -0.44 -1.20 20.41
CA ARG A 268 0.58 -0.81 21.40
C ARG A 268 0.62 -1.75 22.60
N GLN A 269 -0.53 -2.07 23.20
CA GLN A 269 -0.63 -2.99 24.34
C GLN A 269 -0.09 -4.38 24.00
N GLU A 270 -0.37 -4.88 22.80
CA GLU A 270 0.11 -6.19 22.34
C GLU A 270 1.62 -6.18 22.11
N VAL A 271 2.15 -5.09 21.54
CA VAL A 271 3.60 -4.91 21.34
C VAL A 271 4.31 -4.82 22.69
N ASP A 272 3.76 -4.08 23.66
CA ASP A 272 4.34 -3.97 25.01
C ASP A 272 4.35 -5.32 25.73
N ALA A 273 3.25 -6.08 25.65
CA ALA A 273 3.16 -7.41 26.24
C ALA A 273 4.18 -8.39 25.63
N ALA A 274 4.53 -8.21 24.36
CA ALA A 274 5.55 -9.00 23.66
C ALA A 274 6.98 -8.46 23.86
N GLY A 275 7.16 -7.33 24.55
CA GLY A 275 8.46 -6.65 24.65
C GLY A 275 8.95 -6.06 23.32
N GLY A 276 8.07 -5.96 22.32
CA GLY A 276 8.39 -5.59 20.95
C GLY A 276 8.62 -4.10 20.71
N CYS A 277 8.83 -3.74 19.44
CA CYS A 277 9.00 -2.37 18.96
C CYS A 277 7.93 -2.06 17.90
N MET A 278 7.41 -0.83 17.91
CA MET A 278 6.44 -0.34 16.93
C MET A 278 6.94 0.95 16.26
N ILE A 279 7.02 0.94 14.93
CA ILE A 279 7.43 2.07 14.10
C ILE A 279 6.23 2.51 13.27
N VAL A 280 5.93 3.81 13.19
CA VAL A 280 4.97 4.27 12.18
C VAL A 280 5.61 4.19 10.79
N ALA A 281 4.98 3.42 9.90
CA ALA A 281 5.42 3.25 8.52
C ALA A 281 4.85 4.37 7.66
N HIS A 282 5.70 4.95 6.79
CA HIS A 282 5.35 5.97 5.79
C HIS A 282 4.22 6.94 6.24
N PRO A 283 4.36 7.61 7.40
CA PRO A 283 3.27 8.26 8.16
C PRO A 283 2.50 9.36 7.41
N PHE A 284 3.11 9.88 6.35
CA PHE A 284 2.59 10.98 5.54
C PHE A 284 2.45 10.58 4.07
N ARG A 285 2.36 9.28 3.77
CA ARG A 285 2.10 8.80 2.40
C ARG A 285 0.81 9.38 1.85
N GLY A 286 0.89 9.99 0.68
CA GLY A 286 -0.19 10.70 0.02
C GLY A 286 -0.30 12.15 0.49
N PHE A 287 0.21 12.51 1.67
CA PHE A 287 -0.11 13.73 2.41
C PHE A 287 0.30 15.05 1.72
N LEU A 288 1.34 15.03 0.88
CA LEU A 288 1.80 16.23 0.14
C LEU A 288 1.48 16.19 -1.36
N VAL A 289 0.86 15.11 -1.84
CA VAL A 289 0.23 15.07 -3.17
C VAL A 289 -1.03 15.95 -3.19
N PHE A 290 -1.59 16.20 -2.01
CA PHE A 290 -2.51 17.30 -1.74
C PHE A 290 -1.70 18.59 -1.73
N GLY A 291 -1.96 19.51 -2.66
CA GLY A 291 -1.30 20.81 -2.69
C GLY A 291 -1.28 21.43 -1.29
N VAL A 292 -0.07 21.67 -0.78
CA VAL A 292 0.24 22.10 0.61
C VAL A 292 -0.26 23.53 0.94
N GLY A 293 -1.26 24.00 0.20
CA GLY A 293 -2.11 25.13 0.59
C GLY A 293 -3.45 24.72 1.21
N GLU A 294 -3.94 23.49 1.00
CA GLU A 294 -5.37 23.17 1.26
C GLU A 294 -5.62 22.22 2.45
N THR A 295 -4.68 21.38 2.87
CA THR A 295 -4.83 20.58 4.12
C THR A 295 -4.40 21.33 5.37
N GLY A 296 -3.54 22.35 5.24
CA GLY A 296 -3.05 23.20 6.32
C GLY A 296 -2.22 22.50 7.40
N LEU A 297 -1.88 21.21 7.25
CA LEU A 297 -1.12 20.47 8.27
C LEU A 297 0.35 20.87 8.21
N THR A 298 0.78 21.62 9.21
CA THR A 298 2.19 21.94 9.40
C THR A 298 2.89 20.81 10.15
N PRO A 299 4.23 20.70 10.07
CA PRO A 299 4.98 19.77 10.90
C PRO A 299 4.61 19.90 12.39
N GLU A 300 4.44 21.11 12.90
CA GLU A 300 4.07 21.39 14.29
C GLU A 300 2.70 20.77 14.65
N GLN A 301 1.72 20.88 13.76
CA GLN A 301 0.42 20.22 13.97
C GLN A 301 0.53 18.70 13.88
N ALA A 302 1.39 18.19 12.99
CA ALA A 302 1.62 16.76 12.85
C ALA A 302 2.32 16.15 14.08
N MET A 303 3.19 16.90 14.76
CA MET A 303 3.87 16.47 16.00
C MET A 303 2.88 16.12 17.12
N ASP A 304 1.71 16.77 17.17
CA ASP A 304 0.69 16.52 18.19
C ASP A 304 -0.19 15.30 17.92
N ARG A 305 -0.03 14.63 16.75
CA ARG A 305 -0.87 13.49 16.37
C ARG A 305 -0.77 12.38 17.42
N PRO A 306 -1.92 11.87 17.93
CA PRO A 306 -1.92 10.85 18.97
C PRO A 306 -1.13 9.59 18.63
N LEU A 307 -1.02 9.22 17.35
CA LEU A 307 -0.28 8.03 16.91
C LEU A 307 1.22 8.13 17.25
N LEU A 308 1.79 9.33 17.16
CA LEU A 308 3.23 9.55 17.39
C LEU A 308 3.61 9.39 18.87
N LYS A 309 2.62 9.44 19.76
CA LYS A 309 2.79 9.21 21.21
C LYS A 309 2.77 7.72 21.59
N LEU A 310 2.53 6.83 20.63
CA LEU A 310 2.41 5.39 20.85
C LEU A 310 3.53 4.59 20.18
N VAL A 311 4.31 5.20 19.28
CA VAL A 311 5.38 4.51 18.55
C VAL A 311 6.74 4.72 19.19
N ASP A 312 7.63 3.75 19.01
CA ASP A 312 9.02 3.79 19.45
C ASP A 312 9.93 4.51 18.44
N ALA A 313 9.52 4.55 17.16
CA ALA A 313 10.27 5.17 16.07
C ALA A 313 9.35 5.61 14.93
N ILE A 314 9.91 6.34 13.96
CA ILE A 314 9.22 6.85 12.78
C ILE A 314 10.04 6.54 11.51
N GLU A 315 9.37 6.06 10.47
CA GLU A 315 9.97 5.88 9.15
C GLU A 315 10.01 7.23 8.41
N ILE A 316 11.22 7.75 8.17
CA ILE A 316 11.44 9.06 7.53
C ILE A 316 12.00 8.95 6.11
N MET A 317 12.38 7.74 5.71
CA MET A 317 12.93 7.44 4.40
C MET A 317 12.27 6.17 3.86
N ASN A 318 11.18 6.34 3.13
CA ASN A 318 10.42 5.26 2.51
C ASN A 318 10.53 5.32 0.97
N GLY A 319 10.69 4.17 0.31
CA GLY A 319 10.92 4.11 -1.14
C GLY A 319 9.70 4.36 -2.02
N LYS A 320 8.49 4.32 -1.43
CA LYS A 320 7.19 4.43 -2.11
C LYS A 320 6.49 5.78 -1.89
N VAL A 321 7.14 6.72 -1.20
CA VAL A 321 6.66 8.08 -0.97
C VAL A 321 7.53 9.11 -1.69
N THR A 322 7.05 10.35 -1.79
CA THR A 322 7.77 11.46 -2.40
C THR A 322 8.90 11.97 -1.50
N VAL A 323 9.86 12.69 -2.08
CA VAL A 323 10.97 13.33 -1.33
C VAL A 323 10.41 14.31 -0.31
N GLN A 324 9.40 15.10 -0.68
CA GLN A 324 8.76 16.05 0.23
C GLN A 324 8.11 15.35 1.42
N GLU A 325 7.48 14.19 1.22
CA GLU A 325 6.83 13.45 2.32
C GLU A 325 7.87 12.88 3.30
N ASN A 326 8.99 12.38 2.77
CA ASN A 326 10.14 11.98 3.59
C ASN A 326 10.74 13.18 4.36
N GLU A 327 10.89 14.34 3.73
CA GLU A 327 11.36 15.56 4.40
C GLU A 327 10.39 16.04 5.50
N PHE A 328 9.08 15.96 5.24
CA PHE A 328 8.07 16.28 6.25
C PHE A 328 8.13 15.31 7.42
N ALA A 329 8.25 14.01 7.15
CA ALA A 329 8.44 12.99 8.18
C ALA A 329 9.69 13.26 9.03
N ALA A 330 10.81 13.62 8.39
CA ALA A 330 12.05 13.97 9.07
C ALA A 330 11.92 15.20 9.98
N LYS A 331 11.21 16.26 9.53
CA LYS A 331 10.93 17.45 10.35
C LYS A 331 10.10 17.11 11.58
N VAL A 332 9.04 16.30 11.40
CA VAL A 332 8.20 15.84 12.50
C VAL A 332 9.02 15.03 13.49
N ALA A 333 9.75 14.01 13.02
CA ALA A 333 10.61 13.15 13.83
C ALA A 333 11.59 13.95 14.68
N ALA A 334 12.26 14.94 14.07
CA ALA A 334 13.21 15.80 14.75
C ALA A 334 12.55 16.66 15.84
N GLY A 335 11.34 17.17 15.61
CA GLY A 335 10.61 18.00 16.57
C GLY A 335 10.09 17.27 17.80
N ILE A 336 9.84 15.96 17.70
CA ILE A 336 9.40 15.11 18.83
C ILE A 336 10.47 14.14 19.34
N HIS A 337 11.70 14.24 18.81
CA HIS A 337 12.85 13.43 19.18
C HIS A 337 12.61 11.90 19.10
N LEU A 338 11.83 11.45 18.12
CA LEU A 338 11.67 10.02 17.86
C LEU A 338 12.86 9.48 17.04
N PRO A 339 13.34 8.26 17.36
CA PRO A 339 14.25 7.51 16.50
C PRO A 339 13.75 7.44 15.06
N ALA A 340 14.67 7.63 14.11
CA ALA A 340 14.34 7.78 12.71
C ALA A 340 14.88 6.61 11.88
N THR A 341 13.99 5.96 11.14
CA THR A 341 14.29 4.75 10.36
C THR A 341 14.03 4.95 8.86
N GLY A 342 14.61 4.06 8.06
CA GLY A 342 14.38 3.98 6.62
C GLY A 342 14.22 2.54 6.15
N GLY A 343 13.43 2.39 5.10
CA GLY A 343 13.13 1.11 4.47
C GLY A 343 12.72 1.29 3.01
N SER A 344 13.00 0.29 2.18
CA SER A 344 12.66 0.39 0.76
C SER A 344 11.16 0.34 0.50
N ASP A 345 10.41 -0.34 1.37
CA ASP A 345 9.04 -0.77 1.13
C ASP A 345 8.92 -1.47 -0.23
N ALA A 346 9.91 -2.34 -0.50
CA ALA A 346 10.03 -3.05 -1.75
C ALA A 346 8.88 -4.05 -1.93
N HIS A 347 8.23 -3.98 -3.09
CA HIS A 347 7.23 -4.94 -3.57
C HIS A 347 7.72 -5.68 -4.82
N GLU A 348 8.82 -5.19 -5.40
CA GLU A 348 9.55 -5.74 -6.53
C GLU A 348 11.03 -5.86 -6.15
N VAL A 349 11.72 -6.89 -6.66
CA VAL A 349 13.14 -7.19 -6.30
C VAL A 349 14.06 -5.98 -6.53
N VAL A 350 13.85 -5.22 -7.62
CA VAL A 350 14.68 -4.07 -7.99
C VAL A 350 14.64 -2.92 -6.97
N GLU A 351 13.58 -2.84 -6.16
CA GLU A 351 13.34 -1.76 -5.21
C GLU A 351 14.10 -1.94 -3.89
N VAL A 352 14.53 -3.17 -3.59
CA VAL A 352 15.21 -3.56 -2.35
C VAL A 352 16.40 -2.64 -2.08
N GLY A 353 16.49 -2.12 -0.85
CA GLY A 353 17.57 -1.25 -0.42
C GLY A 353 17.58 0.14 -1.07
N LYS A 354 16.46 0.66 -1.59
CA LYS A 354 16.34 2.09 -1.94
C LYS A 354 16.67 2.97 -0.73
N TYR A 355 15.99 2.72 0.38
CA TYR A 355 16.35 3.22 1.71
C TYR A 355 16.56 2.05 2.65
N ALA A 356 17.31 2.29 3.72
CA ALA A 356 17.59 1.31 4.76
C ALA A 356 17.87 2.03 6.09
N THR A 357 18.14 1.28 7.14
CA THR A 357 18.54 1.79 8.44
C THR A 357 19.93 1.29 8.80
N ARG A 358 20.82 2.21 9.15
CA ARG A 358 22.14 1.92 9.69
C ARG A 358 22.04 1.77 11.21
N PHE A 359 22.63 0.70 11.75
CA PHE A 359 22.73 0.44 13.18
C PHE A 359 24.19 0.53 13.62
N PHE A 360 24.44 1.18 14.75
CA PHE A 360 25.80 1.37 15.27
C PHE A 360 26.29 0.17 16.09
N ASP A 361 25.35 -0.60 16.64
CA ASP A 361 25.59 -1.87 17.32
C ASP A 361 25.45 -3.07 16.36
N THR A 362 25.94 -4.23 16.79
CA THR A 362 25.76 -5.48 16.04
C THR A 362 24.38 -6.08 16.31
N ILE A 363 23.58 -6.21 15.26
CA ILE A 363 22.28 -6.85 15.23
C ILE A 363 22.45 -8.31 14.80
N ARG A 364 22.14 -9.25 15.69
CA ARG A 364 22.20 -10.70 15.41
C ARG A 364 20.82 -11.32 15.28
N ASN A 365 19.82 -10.72 15.91
CA ASN A 365 18.44 -11.21 16.00
C ASN A 365 17.47 -10.06 16.25
N GLU A 366 16.18 -10.37 16.34
CA GLU A 366 15.10 -9.41 16.54
C GLU A 366 15.21 -8.68 17.89
N GLN A 367 15.79 -9.30 18.94
CA GLN A 367 15.95 -8.65 20.24
C GLN A 367 17.01 -7.54 20.20
N ASP A 368 18.14 -7.79 19.53
CA ASP A 368 19.16 -6.76 19.30
C ASP A 368 18.56 -5.60 18.47
N LEU A 369 17.77 -5.92 17.44
CA LEU A 369 17.07 -4.93 16.61
C LEU A 369 16.13 -4.06 17.45
N ILE A 370 15.26 -4.68 18.24
CA ILE A 370 14.30 -3.98 19.12
C ILE A 370 15.03 -3.06 20.09
N ALA A 371 16.11 -3.53 20.72
CA ALA A 371 16.89 -2.72 21.66
C ALA A 371 17.51 -1.50 20.98
N ALA A 372 18.10 -1.66 19.80
CA ALA A 372 18.73 -0.57 19.05
C ALA A 372 17.72 0.45 18.52
N LEU A 373 16.53 0.00 18.11
CA LEU A 373 15.44 0.89 17.69
C LEU A 373 14.94 1.74 18.87
N LYS A 374 14.67 1.11 20.02
CA LYS A 374 14.17 1.80 21.22
C LYS A 374 15.19 2.78 21.82
N SER A 375 16.49 2.48 21.71
CA SER A 375 17.55 3.38 22.19
C SER A 375 17.88 4.51 21.21
N GLY A 376 17.38 4.45 19.97
CA GLY A 376 17.76 5.38 18.91
C GLY A 376 19.18 5.18 18.39
N ALA A 377 19.81 4.02 18.63
CA ALA A 377 21.14 3.67 18.12
C ALA A 377 21.13 3.30 16.62
N CYS A 378 20.43 4.11 15.83
CA CYS A 378 20.25 3.90 14.41
C CYS A 378 20.10 5.21 13.63
N GLN A 379 20.23 5.12 12.30
CA GLN A 379 20.08 6.25 11.39
C GLN A 379 19.49 5.78 10.05
N ALA A 380 18.43 6.44 9.58
CA ALA A 380 17.90 6.25 8.24
C ALA A 380 18.94 6.64 7.16
N VAL A 381 19.09 5.83 6.12
CA VAL A 381 20.05 6.06 5.03
C VAL A 381 19.44 5.81 3.64
N ALA A 382 19.78 6.69 2.69
CA ALA A 382 19.60 6.42 1.27
C ALA A 382 20.72 5.47 0.81
N TYR A 383 20.37 4.23 0.49
CA TYR A 383 21.36 3.18 0.26
C TYR A 383 21.64 2.98 -1.24
N ARG A 384 20.61 2.70 -2.05
CA ARG A 384 20.71 2.79 -3.50
C ARG A 384 20.32 4.19 -3.97
N LYS A 385 21.26 4.87 -4.62
CA LYS A 385 20.92 6.01 -5.48
C LYS A 385 20.43 5.45 -6.81
N GLU A 386 19.22 5.82 -7.23
CA GLU A 386 18.76 5.52 -8.59
C GLU A 386 19.79 6.07 -9.60
N LYS A 387 20.23 5.23 -10.54
CA LYS A 387 21.03 5.70 -11.67
C LYS A 387 20.10 6.51 -12.58
N GLY A 388 20.11 7.84 -12.42
CA GLY A 388 19.53 8.77 -13.40
C GLY A 388 18.34 9.59 -12.90
N LEU A 389 18.61 10.56 -12.02
CA LEU A 389 18.01 11.90 -12.11
C LEU A 389 19.11 12.91 -11.79
N THR A 390 19.77 13.39 -12.84
CA THR A 390 20.53 14.65 -12.88
C THR A 390 19.76 15.64 -13.71
#